data_AF-A0A8R1EI75-F1
#
_entry.id   AF-A0A8R1EI75-F1
#
_cell.length_a   1.000
_cell.length_b   1.000
_cell.length_c   1.000
_cell.angle_alpha   90.00
_cell.angle_beta   90.00
_cell.angle_gamma   90.00
#
_symmetry.space_group_name_H-M   'P 1'
#
loop_
_entity.id
_entity.type
_entity.pdbx_description
1 polymer ?
#
loop_
_entity_poly.entity_id
_entity_poly.type
_entity_poly.pdbx_seq_one_letter_code
_entity_poly.pdbx_strand_id
1 'polypeptide(L)'
;SVDPKMMAIARQGMEGDESTFSVEEQLETQKHLWSDKYRPRKPTYLNRVQTGFDWNKYNQTHYDQDNPPPKIVQGYKFNIFYPDLLDVTKTPTFTVTPCDDRDFAIIRFKSGPPYEDIAFKVVNREWETLYKNGYKCQFQNGVFQLWFMFKKYRYRR
;
A
#
# COMPACT_ATOMS: atom_id res chain seq x y z
N SER A 1 -13.08 17.09 -3.50
CA SER A 1 -11.67 17.12 -3.05
C SER A 1 -11.55 16.30 -1.77
N VAL A 2 -10.40 15.67 -1.51
CA VAL A 2 -10.19 14.94 -0.25
C VAL A 2 -10.12 15.93 0.91
N ASP A 3 -10.75 15.59 2.03
CA ASP A 3 -10.76 16.41 3.25
C ASP A 3 -9.32 16.75 3.70
N PRO A 4 -8.99 18.03 3.97
CA PRO A 4 -7.67 18.44 4.45
C PRO A 4 -7.18 17.68 5.69
N LYS A 5 -8.08 17.29 6.61
CA LYS A 5 -7.76 16.50 7.79
C LYS A 5 -7.33 15.08 7.41
N MET A 6 -7.99 14.46 6.45
CA MET A 6 -7.59 13.14 5.93
C MET A 6 -6.23 13.22 5.25
N MET A 7 -5.98 14.29 4.48
CA MET A 7 -4.68 14.53 3.88
C MET A 7 -3.58 14.73 4.93
N ALA A 8 -3.87 15.43 6.03
CA ALA A 8 -2.92 15.57 7.14
C ALA A 8 -2.61 14.22 7.80
N ILE A 9 -3.63 13.38 8.05
CA ILE A 9 -3.46 12.02 8.60
C ILE A 9 -2.62 11.13 7.67
N ALA A 10 -2.86 11.22 6.36
CA ALA A 10 -2.09 10.46 5.38
C ALA A 10 -0.65 10.96 5.25
N ARG A 11 -0.38 12.26 5.44
CA ARG A 11 0.98 12.81 5.37
C ARG A 11 1.78 12.59 6.65
N GLN A 12 1.12 12.42 7.78
CA GLN A 12 1.78 12.12 9.05
C GLN A 12 2.59 10.83 8.91
N GLY A 13 3.89 10.87 9.18
CA GLY A 13 4.77 9.69 9.08
C GLY A 13 5.23 9.32 7.67
N MET A 14 5.05 10.20 6.68
CA MET A 14 5.68 10.08 5.36
C MET A 14 7.08 10.72 5.39
N GLU A 15 8.09 10.02 4.88
CA GLU A 15 9.50 10.44 4.88
C GLU A 15 9.99 10.87 3.48
N GLY A 16 11.19 11.44 3.40
CA GLY A 16 11.74 12.00 2.16
C GLY A 16 12.10 10.97 1.07
N ASP A 17 12.39 9.73 1.45
CA ASP A 17 12.80 8.66 0.51
C ASP A 17 11.61 7.93 -0.15
N GLU A 18 10.42 8.51 -0.07
CA GLU A 18 9.17 7.93 -0.53
C GLU A 18 8.65 8.57 -1.83
N SER A 19 8.43 7.76 -2.85
CA SER A 19 7.86 8.21 -4.13
C SER A 19 6.36 7.95 -4.20
N THR A 20 5.62 8.77 -4.95
CA THR A 20 4.18 8.54 -5.20
C THR A 20 3.98 7.20 -5.92
N PHE A 21 3.01 6.43 -5.45
CA PHE A 21 2.61 5.17 -6.08
C PHE A 21 1.14 5.24 -6.51
N SER A 22 0.84 4.96 -7.77
CA SER A 22 -0.53 5.10 -8.33
C SER A 22 -0.86 4.09 -9.42
N VAL A 23 -0.08 3.01 -9.52
CA VAL A 23 -0.29 1.97 -10.54
C VAL A 23 -1.38 1.02 -10.06
N GLU A 24 -2.63 1.35 -10.38
CA GLU A 24 -3.79 0.50 -10.12
C GLU A 24 -3.78 -0.76 -10.99
N GLU A 25 -4.15 -1.90 -10.40
CA GLU A 25 -4.46 -3.13 -11.11
C GLU A 25 -5.90 -3.09 -11.62
N GLN A 26 -6.13 -3.50 -12.86
CA GLN A 26 -7.49 -3.59 -13.39
C GLN A 26 -8.25 -4.75 -12.77
N LEU A 27 -9.40 -4.46 -12.17
CA LEU A 27 -10.31 -5.46 -11.65
C LEU A 27 -11.44 -5.71 -12.66
N GLU A 28 -11.97 -6.93 -12.66
CA GLU A 28 -13.21 -7.25 -13.37
C GLU A 28 -14.36 -6.35 -12.91
N THR A 29 -15.37 -6.20 -13.77
CA THR A 29 -16.55 -5.38 -13.47
C THR A 29 -17.22 -5.84 -12.19
N GLN A 30 -17.36 -4.92 -11.23
CA GLN A 30 -17.90 -5.22 -9.90
C GLN A 30 -19.41 -5.03 -9.90
N LYS A 31 -20.16 -6.11 -9.67
CA LYS A 31 -21.62 -6.06 -9.51
C LYS A 31 -21.96 -6.06 -8.02
N HIS A 32 -22.55 -4.97 -7.55
CA HIS A 32 -22.93 -4.81 -6.15
C HIS A 32 -24.44 -4.70 -6.00
N LEU A 33 -25.02 -5.44 -5.04
CA LEU A 33 -26.47 -5.38 -4.74
C LEU A 33 -26.97 -3.98 -4.34
N TRP A 34 -26.05 -3.11 -3.90
CA TRP A 34 -26.36 -1.76 -3.46
C TRP A 34 -26.29 -0.71 -4.58
N SER A 35 -25.86 -1.08 -5.80
CA SER A 35 -25.65 -0.14 -6.91
C SER A 35 -26.91 0.59 -7.35
N ASP A 36 -28.09 -0.01 -7.14
CA ASP A 36 -29.38 0.61 -7.45
C ASP A 36 -29.75 1.71 -6.45
N LYS A 37 -29.17 1.66 -5.24
CA LYS A 37 -29.46 2.61 -4.15
C LYS A 37 -28.39 3.70 -4.03
N TYR A 38 -27.13 3.37 -4.31
CA TYR A 38 -26.01 4.31 -4.21
C TYR A 38 -25.14 4.21 -5.45
N ARG A 39 -24.75 5.37 -6.00
CA ARG A 39 -23.85 5.44 -7.16
C ARG A 39 -22.47 4.88 -6.79
N PRO A 40 -22.00 3.77 -7.39
CA PRO A 40 -20.67 3.24 -7.14
C PRO A 40 -19.57 4.23 -7.52
N ARG A 41 -18.48 4.21 -6.75
CA ARG A 41 -17.29 5.02 -7.03
C ARG A 41 -16.02 4.37 -6.49
N LYS A 42 -14.90 4.59 -7.16
CA LYS A 42 -13.58 4.25 -6.61
C LYS A 42 -13.20 5.19 -5.45
N PRO A 43 -12.56 4.67 -4.39
CA PRO A 43 -11.96 5.51 -3.37
C PRO A 43 -10.79 6.31 -3.94
N THR A 44 -10.46 7.42 -3.30
CA THR A 44 -9.22 8.16 -3.60
C THR A 44 -8.11 7.70 -2.66
N TYR A 45 -6.85 7.95 -3.00
CA TYR A 45 -5.72 7.49 -2.20
C TYR A 45 -4.50 8.41 -2.29
N LEU A 46 -3.61 8.26 -1.32
CA LEU A 46 -2.27 8.84 -1.30
C LEU A 46 -1.27 7.73 -0.95
N ASN A 47 -0.90 6.93 -1.95
CA ASN A 47 0.03 5.82 -1.72
C ASN A 47 1.47 6.23 -1.99
N ARG A 48 2.39 5.64 -1.23
CA ARG A 48 3.83 5.80 -1.39
C ARG A 48 4.51 4.45 -1.53
N VAL A 49 5.58 4.44 -2.32
CA VAL A 49 6.53 3.34 -2.40
C VAL A 49 7.85 3.81 -1.80
N GLN A 50 8.35 3.04 -0.84
CA GLN A 50 9.67 3.29 -0.26
C GLN A 50 10.69 2.48 -1.04
N THR A 51 11.73 3.15 -1.53
CA THR A 51 12.82 2.52 -2.27
C THR A 51 14.14 2.80 -1.59
N GLY A 52 15.08 1.88 -1.72
CA GLY A 52 16.41 2.08 -1.15
C GLY A 52 17.40 1.04 -1.64
N PHE A 53 18.65 1.25 -1.25
CA PHE A 53 19.75 0.37 -1.65
C PHE A 53 19.76 -0.91 -0.83
N ASP A 54 20.10 -2.03 -1.48
CA ASP A 54 20.38 -3.30 -0.82
C ASP A 54 21.87 -3.60 -0.88
N TRP A 55 22.59 -3.29 0.19
CA TRP A 55 24.04 -3.55 0.30
C TRP A 55 24.33 -5.00 0.68
N ASN A 56 23.85 -5.96 -0.12
CA ASN A 56 24.18 -7.37 0.02
C ASN A 56 25.64 -7.65 -0.39
N LYS A 57 26.14 -8.87 -0.12
CA LYS A 57 27.56 -9.23 -0.39
C LYS A 57 27.97 -9.00 -1.85
N TYR A 58 27.07 -9.26 -2.80
CA TYR A 58 27.32 -9.03 -4.22
C TYR A 58 27.39 -7.52 -4.52
N ASN A 59 26.43 -6.75 -4.03
CA ASN A 59 26.42 -5.31 -4.26
C ASN A 59 27.63 -4.61 -3.61
N GLN A 60 28.09 -5.06 -2.45
CA GLN A 60 29.30 -4.55 -1.79
C GLN A 60 30.59 -4.75 -2.59
N THR A 61 30.63 -5.69 -3.55
CA THR A 61 31.82 -5.92 -4.39
C THR A 61 31.77 -5.18 -5.72
N HIS A 62 30.62 -4.63 -6.10
CA HIS A 62 30.38 -4.02 -7.41
C HIS A 62 29.96 -2.55 -7.35
N TYR A 63 29.56 -2.06 -6.18
CA TYR A 63 29.07 -0.70 -5.97
C TYR A 63 29.73 -0.08 -4.74
N ASP A 64 29.76 1.24 -4.69
CA ASP A 64 30.31 2.04 -3.60
C ASP A 64 29.41 3.25 -3.31
N GLN A 65 29.80 4.09 -2.35
CA GLN A 65 28.96 5.23 -1.96
C GLN A 65 28.77 6.25 -3.10
N ASP A 66 29.74 6.38 -4.00
CA ASP A 66 29.71 7.31 -5.12
C ASP A 66 28.93 6.71 -6.32
N ASN A 67 28.90 5.38 -6.42
CA ASN A 67 28.21 4.60 -7.45
C ASN A 67 27.34 3.53 -6.78
N PRO A 68 26.22 3.90 -6.14
CA PRO A 68 25.40 2.96 -5.39
C PRO A 68 24.65 1.98 -6.30
N PRO A 69 24.24 0.80 -5.79
CA PRO A 69 23.44 -0.15 -6.55
C PRO A 69 22.09 0.47 -6.97
N PRO A 70 21.38 -0.12 -7.94
CA PRO A 70 20.01 0.27 -8.23
C PRO A 70 19.12 0.18 -6.97
N LYS A 71 18.24 1.16 -6.78
CA LYS A 71 17.26 1.12 -5.69
C LYS A 71 16.26 -0.01 -5.92
N ILE A 72 15.93 -0.73 -4.85
CA ILE A 72 14.87 -1.74 -4.84
C ILE A 72 13.69 -1.25 -3.99
N VAL A 73 12.51 -1.81 -4.23
CA VAL A 73 11.35 -1.57 -3.36
C VAL A 73 11.60 -2.19 -1.99
N GLN A 74 11.49 -1.38 -0.95
CA GLN A 74 11.66 -1.80 0.44
C GLN A 74 10.33 -1.89 1.20
N GLY A 75 9.27 -1.27 0.71
CA GLY A 75 7.95 -1.30 1.33
C GLY A 75 6.95 -0.38 0.66
N TYR A 76 5.73 -0.39 1.16
CA TYR A 76 4.63 0.42 0.67
C TYR A 76 3.88 1.08 1.83
N LYS A 77 3.37 2.29 1.59
CA LYS A 77 2.44 2.98 2.48
C LYS A 77 1.17 3.30 1.70
N PHE A 78 0.13 2.51 1.92
CA PHE A 78 -1.20 2.75 1.37
C PHE A 78 -2.00 3.65 2.32
N ASN A 79 -2.60 4.71 1.77
CA ASN A 79 -3.57 5.54 2.48
C ASN A 79 -4.78 5.71 1.59
N ILE A 80 -5.87 4.99 1.89
CA ILE A 80 -7.08 4.98 1.08
C ILE A 80 -8.18 5.73 1.83
N PHE A 81 -8.80 6.67 1.12
CA PHE A 81 -9.79 7.58 1.67
C PHE A 81 -11.20 7.10 1.39
N TYR A 82 -11.97 6.96 2.47
CA TYR A 82 -13.36 6.54 2.50
C TYR A 82 -14.24 7.56 3.26
N PRO A 83 -14.30 8.85 2.86
CA PRO A 83 -15.07 9.88 3.56
C PRO A 83 -16.55 9.56 3.76
N ASP A 84 -17.24 9.11 2.71
CA ASP A 84 -18.68 8.79 2.82
C ASP A 84 -18.96 7.28 2.91
N LEU A 85 -18.15 6.56 3.70
CA LEU A 85 -18.45 5.15 4.00
C LEU A 85 -19.73 5.08 4.84
N LEU A 86 -20.75 4.39 4.33
CA LEU A 86 -22.09 4.44 4.95
C LEU A 86 -22.15 3.73 6.31
N ASP A 87 -21.42 2.63 6.44
CA ASP A 87 -21.35 1.85 7.68
C ASP A 87 -19.90 1.85 8.19
N VAL A 88 -19.59 2.82 9.04
CA VAL A 88 -18.25 2.99 9.63
C VAL A 88 -17.87 1.85 10.58
N THR A 89 -18.81 1.02 11.01
CA THR A 89 -18.52 -0.17 11.84
C THR A 89 -17.95 -1.32 11.01
N LYS A 90 -18.23 -1.35 9.70
CA LYS A 90 -17.66 -2.29 8.73
C LYS A 90 -16.40 -1.68 8.12
N THR A 91 -15.30 -1.87 8.82
CA THR A 91 -14.01 -1.31 8.44
C THR A 91 -13.53 -1.88 7.09
N PRO A 92 -12.83 -1.07 6.27
CA PRO A 92 -12.17 -1.57 5.06
C PRO A 92 -11.20 -2.70 5.39
N THR A 93 -11.09 -3.66 4.47
CA THR A 93 -10.21 -4.83 4.58
C THR A 93 -9.33 -4.93 3.34
N PHE A 94 -8.32 -5.79 3.38
CA PHE A 94 -7.50 -6.07 2.21
C PHE A 94 -7.19 -7.56 2.08
N THR A 95 -6.90 -7.98 0.86
CA THR A 95 -6.41 -9.33 0.53
C THR A 95 -5.19 -9.22 -0.36
N VAL A 96 -4.23 -10.12 -0.21
CA VAL A 96 -3.06 -10.25 -1.09
C VAL A 96 -3.14 -11.59 -1.79
N THR A 97 -3.15 -11.59 -3.12
CA THR A 97 -3.23 -12.81 -3.93
C THR A 97 -2.05 -12.87 -4.91
N PRO A 98 -1.44 -14.05 -5.13
CA PRO A 98 -0.45 -14.22 -6.19
C PRO A 98 -1.01 -13.82 -7.56
N CYS A 99 -0.14 -13.37 -8.46
CA CYS A 99 -0.46 -13.15 -9.88
C CYS A 99 0.42 -14.05 -10.77
N ASP A 100 0.26 -13.95 -12.08
CA ASP A 100 1.02 -14.75 -13.05
C ASP A 100 2.54 -14.58 -12.89
N ASP A 101 2.95 -13.38 -12.48
CA ASP A 101 4.33 -13.04 -12.16
C ASP A 101 4.63 -13.34 -10.68
N ARG A 102 5.52 -14.30 -10.42
CA ARG A 102 5.84 -14.78 -9.06
C ARG A 102 6.50 -13.72 -8.17
N ASP A 103 7.18 -12.76 -8.78
CA ASP A 103 7.84 -11.66 -8.06
C ASP A 103 6.85 -10.61 -7.58
N PHE A 104 5.58 -10.72 -7.99
CA PHE A 104 4.52 -9.78 -7.66
C PHE A 104 3.24 -10.46 -7.15
N ALA A 105 2.43 -9.66 -6.46
CA ALA A 105 1.13 -10.03 -5.95
C ALA A 105 0.16 -8.86 -6.16
N ILE A 106 -1.13 -9.16 -6.19
CA ILE A 106 -2.18 -8.14 -6.23
C ILE A 106 -2.68 -7.94 -4.81
N ILE A 107 -2.55 -6.71 -4.31
CA ILE A 107 -3.22 -6.27 -3.09
C ILE A 107 -4.53 -5.60 -3.45
N ARG A 108 -5.65 -6.14 -2.97
CA ARG A 108 -7.01 -5.63 -3.21
C ARG A 108 -7.61 -5.13 -1.91
N PHE A 109 -8.03 -3.88 -1.90
CA PHE A 109 -8.72 -3.22 -0.79
C PHE A 109 -10.22 -3.25 -1.04
N LYS A 110 -10.96 -3.65 -0.02
CA LYS A 110 -12.41 -3.82 -0.06
C LYS A 110 -13.07 -3.00 1.04
N SER A 111 -14.22 -2.44 0.74
CA SER A 111 -15.01 -1.64 1.68
C SER A 111 -16.50 -1.83 1.45
N GLY A 112 -17.32 -1.14 2.26
CA GLY A 112 -18.76 -1.07 2.04
C GLY A 112 -19.16 -0.01 1.00
N PRO A 113 -20.48 0.09 0.74
CA PRO A 113 -21.03 1.15 -0.11
C PRO A 113 -20.61 2.55 0.36
N PRO A 114 -20.44 3.51 -0.56
CA PRO A 114 -20.64 3.40 -2.00
C PRO A 114 -19.35 3.03 -2.77
N TYR A 115 -18.36 2.47 -2.10
CA TYR A 115 -17.04 2.29 -2.67
C TYR A 115 -16.88 0.94 -3.37
N GLU A 116 -16.36 1.00 -4.59
CA GLU A 116 -15.82 -0.15 -5.32
C GLU A 116 -14.47 -0.55 -4.75
N ASP A 117 -14.12 -1.82 -4.90
CA ASP A 117 -12.80 -2.32 -4.54
C ASP A 117 -11.73 -1.71 -5.46
N ILE A 118 -10.54 -1.47 -4.91
CA ILE A 118 -9.37 -0.99 -5.65
C ILE A 118 -8.21 -1.96 -5.41
N ALA A 119 -7.36 -2.15 -6.42
CA ALA A 119 -6.22 -3.05 -6.32
C ALA A 119 -4.94 -2.44 -6.90
N PHE A 120 -3.80 -2.97 -6.46
CA PHE A 120 -2.47 -2.56 -6.91
C PHE A 120 -1.57 -3.78 -7.04
N LYS A 121 -0.66 -3.76 -8.03
CA LYS A 121 0.41 -4.75 -8.15
C LYS A 121 1.59 -4.36 -7.27
N VAL A 122 1.98 -5.24 -6.34
CA VAL A 122 3.06 -5.03 -5.37
C VAL A 122 4.09 -6.15 -5.43
N VAL A 123 5.31 -5.89 -4.99
CA VAL A 123 6.34 -6.93 -4.85
C VAL A 123 5.87 -8.02 -3.86
N ASN A 124 6.03 -9.29 -4.25
CA ASN A 124 5.63 -10.45 -3.47
C ASN A 124 6.78 -10.90 -2.55
N ARG A 125 6.96 -10.19 -1.44
CA ARG A 125 7.95 -10.52 -0.40
C ARG A 125 7.29 -10.52 0.96
N GLU A 126 7.90 -11.25 1.90
CA GLU A 126 7.42 -11.31 3.29
C GLU A 126 7.49 -9.93 3.97
N TRP A 127 6.42 -9.56 4.68
CA TRP A 127 6.30 -8.27 5.36
C TRP A 127 6.86 -8.33 6.78
N GLU A 128 7.45 -7.23 7.20
CA GLU A 128 7.68 -6.94 8.61
C GLU A 128 6.36 -6.50 9.24
N THR A 129 5.87 -7.28 10.21
CA THR A 129 4.55 -7.07 10.85
C THR A 129 4.67 -6.44 12.24
N LEU A 130 5.90 -6.18 12.72
CA LEU A 130 6.11 -5.51 13.99
C LEU A 130 5.83 -4.01 13.89
N TYR A 131 4.91 -3.51 14.72
CA TYR A 131 4.57 -2.07 14.80
C TYR A 131 5.80 -1.17 15.02
N LYS A 132 6.74 -1.60 15.87
CA LYS A 132 8.00 -0.87 16.12
C LYS A 132 8.87 -0.69 14.88
N ASN A 133 8.66 -1.50 13.84
CA ASN A 133 9.39 -1.46 12.58
C ASN A 133 8.56 -0.80 11.46
N GLY A 134 7.53 -0.03 11.82
CA GLY A 134 6.75 0.78 10.88
C GLY A 134 5.51 0.10 10.30
N TYR A 135 5.20 -1.14 10.71
CA TYR A 135 3.94 -1.79 10.33
C TYR A 135 2.75 -0.98 10.87
N LYS A 136 1.76 -0.75 10.03
CA LYS A 136 0.52 -0.05 10.39
C LYS A 136 -0.64 -0.64 9.61
N CYS A 137 -1.73 -0.98 10.30
CA CYS A 137 -2.96 -1.45 9.68
C CYS A 137 -4.14 -0.93 10.51
N GLN A 138 -4.72 0.20 10.11
CA GLN A 138 -5.79 0.85 10.89
C GLN A 138 -6.78 1.60 10.00
N PHE A 139 -8.01 1.74 10.47
CA PHE A 139 -9.02 2.62 9.89
C PHE A 139 -9.44 3.68 10.91
N GLN A 140 -9.21 4.95 10.61
CA GLN A 140 -9.61 6.04 11.50
C GLN A 140 -9.93 7.30 10.69
N ASN A 141 -10.99 8.02 11.07
CA ASN A 141 -11.40 9.28 10.44
C ASN A 141 -11.55 9.15 8.91
N GLY A 142 -12.09 8.03 8.44
CA GLY A 142 -12.26 7.75 7.01
C GLY A 142 -10.97 7.48 6.24
N VAL A 143 -9.84 7.26 6.91
CA VAL A 143 -8.57 6.90 6.29
C VAL A 143 -8.20 5.46 6.67
N PHE A 144 -8.09 4.59 5.67
CA PHE A 144 -7.50 3.26 5.82
C PHE A 144 -6.00 3.34 5.55
N GLN A 145 -5.19 3.01 6.55
CA GLN A 145 -3.73 3.04 6.46
C GLN A 145 -3.19 1.62 6.55
N LEU A 146 -2.54 1.17 5.49
CA LEU A 146 -1.78 -0.08 5.46
C LEU A 146 -0.34 0.23 5.06
N TRP A 147 0.56 0.21 6.03
CA TRP A 147 1.98 0.46 5.84
C TRP A 147 2.76 -0.77 6.24
N PHE A 148 3.71 -1.15 5.40
CA PHE A 148 4.60 -2.27 5.68
C PHE A 148 5.92 -2.09 4.96
N MET A 149 6.95 -2.63 5.61
CA MET A 149 8.26 -2.85 5.00
C MET A 149 8.44 -4.33 4.72
N PHE A 150 9.27 -4.68 3.75
CA PHE A 150 9.68 -6.07 3.55
C PHE A 150 10.71 -6.47 4.58
N LYS A 151 10.67 -7.74 5.01
CA LYS A 151 11.69 -8.29 5.91
C LYS A 151 13.08 -8.19 5.27
N LYS A 152 14.03 -7.74 6.08
CA LYS A 152 15.46 -7.73 5.76
C LYS A 152 16.08 -9.00 6.35
N TYR A 153 16.42 -9.97 5.52
CA TYR A 153 17.18 -11.12 5.98
C TYR A 153 18.66 -10.75 6.04
N ARG A 154 19.21 -10.68 7.25
CA ARG A 154 20.67 -10.71 7.41
C ARG A 154 21.10 -12.16 7.29
N TYR A 155 21.84 -12.49 6.24
CA TYR A 155 22.52 -13.77 6.16
C TYR A 155 23.49 -13.88 7.35
N ARG A 156 23.23 -14.81 8.28
CA ARG A 156 24.17 -15.19 9.33
C ARG A 156 25.05 -16.31 8.77
N ARG A 157 26.36 -16.09 8.72
CA ARG A 157 27.34 -17.14 8.43
C ARG A 157 27.44 -18.11 9.59
#